data_AF-A0AAU9AK21-F1
#
_entry.id   AF-A0AAU9AK21-F1
#
_cell.length_a   1.000
_cell.length_b   1.000
_cell.length_c   1.000
_cell.angle_alpha   90.00
_cell.angle_beta   90.00
_cell.angle_gamma   90.00
#
_symmetry.space_group_name_H-M   'P 1'
#
loop_
_entity.id
_entity.type
_entity.pdbx_description
1 polymer ?
#
loop_
_entity_poly.entity_id
_entity_poly.type
_entity_poly.pdbx_seq_one_letter_code
_entity_poly.pdbx_strand_id
1 'polypeptide(L)'
;MGILRPRAYPTKLFLNAADHTYVECGSGGKAWGCWGGKTGGRMLRQAAGSALRADAIAGKRERAGITCYLVNGVCHQAANRILLPAAITVVGARGYSLSSAIFGVYGRPRGPLGTCSAPFDQHIGVSGELPACLQGPADDYVEPTLQSEDDHARGPDDFADPAYMAAVNELYQDRFVRALDDNVDAYGFQMEHFALFVEHKERTTPLALTASARDRVMAARSDFEKDRIEIEQGLASSRDALAFVGAFDALTLRFQDDAADALGEDDYRHLLDLWPEERIVLSDPDIVASAYGSNSRGPAVS
;
A
#
# COMPACT_ATOMS: atom_id res chain seq x y z
N MET A 1 -25.68 2.67 6.08
CA MET A 1 -24.32 2.44 5.54
C MET A 1 -23.83 1.12 6.09
N GLY A 2 -23.28 0.29 5.24
CA GLY A 2 -22.70 -0.99 5.59
C GLY A 2 -21.37 -0.81 6.27
N ILE A 3 -20.73 -1.94 6.55
CA ILE A 3 -19.42 -1.99 7.20
C ILE A 3 -18.41 -2.51 6.18
N LEU A 4 -17.23 -1.89 6.11
CA LEU A 4 -16.08 -2.41 5.38
C LEU A 4 -15.02 -2.88 6.39
N ARG A 5 -14.41 -4.03 6.10
CA ARG A 5 -13.45 -4.74 6.95
C ARG A 5 -12.18 -5.02 6.16
N PRO A 6 -11.06 -4.33 6.44
CA PRO A 6 -9.76 -4.76 5.98
C PRO A 6 -9.35 -6.08 6.66
N ARG A 7 -8.87 -7.02 5.85
CA ARG A 7 -8.33 -8.31 6.26
C ARG A 7 -6.87 -8.40 5.85
N ALA A 8 -6.06 -9.08 6.65
CA ALA A 8 -4.66 -9.36 6.35
C ALA A 8 -4.33 -10.84 6.59
N TYR A 9 -3.54 -11.44 5.71
CA TYR A 9 -2.97 -12.76 5.91
C TYR A 9 -1.52 -12.80 5.40
N PRO A 10 -0.66 -13.61 6.03
CA PRO A 10 0.74 -13.69 5.63
C PRO A 10 0.85 -14.28 4.22
N THR A 11 1.82 -13.78 3.47
CA THR A 11 2.40 -14.50 2.33
C THR A 11 2.97 -15.83 2.83
N LYS A 12 3.14 -16.83 1.95
CA LYS A 12 3.63 -18.16 2.37
C LYS A 12 4.88 -18.01 3.26
N LEU A 13 4.82 -18.64 4.45
CA LEU A 13 5.69 -18.49 5.65
C LEU A 13 7.22 -18.40 5.45
N PHE A 14 7.75 -18.71 4.27
CA PHE A 14 9.19 -18.79 4.01
C PHE A 14 9.78 -17.58 3.26
N LEU A 15 8.98 -16.56 2.95
CA LEU A 15 9.40 -15.47 2.06
C LEU A 15 9.74 -14.14 2.77
N ASN A 16 9.56 -14.03 4.08
CA ASN A 16 9.64 -12.76 4.81
C ASN A 16 8.84 -11.61 4.15
N ALA A 17 7.83 -11.90 3.32
CA ALA A 17 7.16 -10.88 2.52
C ALA A 17 6.00 -10.20 3.28
N ALA A 18 5.67 -8.96 2.90
CA ALA A 18 4.55 -8.21 3.47
C ALA A 18 3.24 -9.00 3.44
N ASP A 19 2.31 -8.69 4.36
CA ASP A 19 1.00 -9.33 4.39
C ASP A 19 0.23 -9.03 3.09
N HIS A 20 -0.60 -9.98 2.65
CA HIS A 20 -1.65 -9.66 1.70
C HIS A 20 -2.81 -9.02 2.42
N THR A 21 -3.40 -8.01 1.79
CA THR A 21 -4.63 -7.39 2.27
C THR A 21 -5.75 -7.46 1.26
N TYR A 22 -6.96 -7.61 1.78
CA TYR A 22 -8.18 -7.54 0.99
C TYR A 22 -9.27 -6.87 1.81
N VAL A 23 -10.36 -6.50 1.14
CA VAL A 23 -11.52 -5.86 1.79
C VAL A 23 -12.69 -6.81 1.75
N GLU A 24 -13.42 -6.89 2.85
CA GLU A 24 -14.66 -7.67 2.99
C GLU A 24 -15.76 -6.75 3.52
N CYS A 25 -17.00 -6.91 3.07
CA CYS A 25 -18.10 -6.19 3.72
C CYS A 25 -18.58 -6.93 4.99
N GLY A 26 -19.19 -6.21 5.91
CA GLY A 26 -19.42 -6.68 7.29
C GLY A 26 -20.23 -7.96 7.46
N SER A 27 -21.01 -8.37 6.46
CA SER A 27 -21.74 -9.65 6.48
C SER A 27 -20.91 -10.83 5.97
N GLY A 28 -19.71 -10.59 5.42
CA GLY A 28 -18.88 -11.61 4.77
C GLY A 28 -19.37 -12.03 3.38
N GLY A 29 -20.51 -11.54 2.89
CA GLY A 29 -21.09 -12.00 1.63
C GLY A 29 -20.39 -11.51 0.36
N LYS A 30 -19.49 -10.51 0.46
CA LYS A 30 -18.64 -10.03 -0.64
C LYS A 30 -17.27 -9.62 -0.10
N ALA A 31 -16.23 -10.01 -0.84
CA ALA A 31 -14.85 -9.58 -0.65
C ALA A 31 -14.19 -9.20 -1.99
N TRP A 32 -13.19 -8.32 -1.92
CA TRP A 32 -12.42 -7.78 -3.04
C TRP A 32 -10.93 -8.07 -2.84
N GLY A 33 -10.36 -8.93 -3.69
CA GLY A 33 -9.07 -9.58 -3.45
C GLY A 33 -7.80 -8.84 -3.85
N CYS A 34 -7.91 -7.64 -4.44
CA CYS A 34 -6.74 -6.90 -4.91
C CYS A 34 -5.94 -7.72 -5.94
N TRP A 35 -4.70 -8.10 -5.61
CA TRP A 35 -3.87 -8.94 -6.46
C TRP A 35 -3.74 -10.38 -5.96
N GLY A 36 -4.06 -10.63 -4.69
CA GLY A 36 -3.99 -11.94 -4.06
C GLY A 36 -5.35 -12.61 -3.90
N GLY A 37 -5.43 -13.54 -2.95
CA GLY A 37 -6.69 -14.12 -2.49
C GLY A 37 -7.53 -13.16 -1.62
N LYS A 38 -8.79 -13.56 -1.40
CA LYS A 38 -9.81 -12.78 -0.67
C LYS A 38 -10.52 -13.56 0.44
N THR A 39 -9.81 -14.49 1.04
CA THR A 39 -10.35 -15.43 2.04
C THR A 39 -9.36 -15.65 3.16
N GLY A 40 -9.86 -15.78 4.39
CA GLY A 40 -9.04 -16.09 5.56
C GLY A 40 -8.32 -14.86 6.13
N GLY A 41 -7.31 -15.10 6.96
CA GLY A 41 -6.58 -14.02 7.62
C GLY A 41 -7.32 -13.38 8.79
N ARG A 42 -6.62 -12.46 9.45
CA ARG A 42 -7.17 -11.68 10.56
C ARG A 42 -7.81 -10.40 10.04
N MET A 43 -8.84 -9.96 10.73
CA MET A 43 -9.40 -8.62 10.54
C MET A 43 -8.53 -7.59 11.25
N LEU A 44 -8.25 -6.48 10.55
CA LEU A 44 -7.44 -5.40 11.11
C LEU A 44 -8.31 -4.44 11.93
N ARG A 45 -9.45 -4.05 11.37
CA ARG A 45 -10.44 -3.10 11.92
C ARG A 45 -11.72 -3.15 11.11
N GLN A 46 -12.68 -2.29 11.43
CA GLN A 46 -13.89 -2.09 10.63
C GLN A 46 -14.42 -0.65 10.77
N ALA A 47 -15.06 -0.14 9.72
CA ALA A 47 -15.74 1.16 9.77
C ALA A 47 -16.95 1.19 8.82
N ALA A 48 -17.86 2.13 9.07
CA ALA A 48 -19.03 2.32 8.22
C ALA A 48 -18.62 2.93 6.88
N GLY A 49 -19.07 2.34 5.77
CA GLY A 49 -18.79 2.83 4.42
C GLY A 49 -19.74 2.23 3.39
N SER A 50 -19.84 2.89 2.23
CA SER A 50 -20.68 2.45 1.11
C SER A 50 -20.06 1.24 0.41
N ALA A 51 -20.67 0.05 0.56
CA ALA A 51 -20.23 -1.15 -0.15
C ALA A 51 -20.40 -1.02 -1.67
N LEU A 52 -21.40 -0.26 -2.14
CA LEU A 52 -21.59 0.00 -3.57
C LEU A 52 -20.47 0.88 -4.14
N ARG A 53 -20.00 1.87 -3.38
CA ARG A 53 -18.87 2.72 -3.78
C ARG A 53 -17.56 1.92 -3.74
N ALA A 54 -17.37 1.10 -2.72
CA ALA A 54 -16.22 0.20 -2.63
C ALA A 54 -16.15 -0.75 -3.85
N ASP A 55 -17.28 -1.31 -4.28
CA ASP A 55 -17.36 -2.17 -5.46
C ASP A 55 -17.06 -1.44 -6.77
N ALA A 56 -17.59 -0.22 -6.92
CA ALA A 56 -17.29 0.64 -8.06
C ALA A 56 -15.78 0.92 -8.14
N ILE A 57 -15.17 1.34 -7.02
CA ILE A 57 -13.73 1.59 -6.92
C ILE A 57 -12.95 0.32 -7.26
N ALA A 58 -13.28 -0.83 -6.63
CA ALA A 58 -12.58 -2.09 -6.84
C ALA A 58 -12.53 -2.49 -8.32
N GLY A 59 -13.63 -2.23 -9.04
CA GLY A 59 -13.79 -2.54 -10.45
C GLY A 59 -13.76 -4.05 -10.73
N LYS A 60 -13.85 -4.42 -12.01
CA LYS A 60 -14.01 -5.83 -12.42
C LYS A 60 -12.84 -6.73 -12.00
N ARG A 61 -11.63 -6.18 -11.91
CA ARG A 61 -10.42 -6.91 -11.50
C ARG A 61 -10.19 -6.88 -10.00
N GLU A 62 -11.02 -6.16 -9.24
CA GLU A 62 -10.88 -5.95 -7.80
C GLU A 62 -9.55 -5.29 -7.37
N ARG A 63 -8.87 -4.57 -8.30
CA ARG A 63 -7.54 -3.95 -8.12
C ARG A 63 -7.57 -2.44 -7.93
N ALA A 64 -8.75 -1.83 -7.93
CA ALA A 64 -8.92 -0.41 -7.67
C ALA A 64 -8.10 0.52 -8.58
N GLY A 65 -8.02 0.19 -9.87
CA GLY A 65 -7.24 0.96 -10.84
C GLY A 65 -5.73 0.74 -10.77
N ILE A 66 -5.19 -0.05 -9.83
CA ILE A 66 -3.78 -0.47 -9.84
C ILE A 66 -3.57 -1.45 -11.01
N THR A 67 -2.77 -1.06 -12.02
CA THR A 67 -2.63 -1.82 -13.27
C THR A 67 -1.37 -2.68 -13.34
N CYS A 68 -0.28 -2.24 -12.71
CA CYS A 68 0.97 -2.99 -12.61
C CYS A 68 1.38 -3.18 -11.14
N TYR A 69 1.46 -4.44 -10.71
CA TYR A 69 1.95 -4.84 -9.40
C TYR A 69 3.42 -4.40 -9.22
N LEU A 70 3.84 -3.98 -8.03
CA LEU A 70 5.17 -3.43 -7.70
C LEU A 70 5.60 -2.15 -8.45
N VAL A 71 4.89 -1.74 -9.51
CA VAL A 71 5.07 -0.43 -10.14
C VAL A 71 4.12 0.57 -9.52
N ASN A 72 2.80 0.32 -9.57
CA ASN A 72 1.84 1.27 -9.02
C ASN A 72 1.57 1.07 -7.53
N GLY A 73 1.76 -0.16 -7.05
CA GLY A 73 1.48 -0.53 -5.68
C GLY A 73 1.26 -2.03 -5.54
N VAL A 74 0.93 -2.43 -4.31
CA VAL A 74 0.64 -3.81 -3.95
C VAL A 74 -0.79 -3.95 -3.41
N CYS A 75 -1.12 -5.09 -2.79
CA CYS A 75 -2.44 -5.32 -2.20
C CYS A 75 -2.84 -4.23 -1.19
N HIS A 76 -1.89 -3.64 -0.46
CA HIS A 76 -2.14 -2.56 0.49
C HIS A 76 -2.79 -1.34 -0.18
N GLN A 77 -2.21 -0.84 -1.27
CA GLN A 77 -2.71 0.34 -1.97
C GLN A 77 -4.06 0.07 -2.64
N ALA A 78 -4.23 -1.11 -3.24
CA ALA A 78 -5.51 -1.50 -3.83
C ALA A 78 -6.61 -1.59 -2.76
N ALA A 79 -6.33 -2.21 -1.60
CA ALA A 79 -7.27 -2.30 -0.50
C ALA A 79 -7.60 -0.92 0.08
N ASN A 80 -6.60 -0.06 0.30
CA ASN A 80 -6.80 1.31 0.77
C ASN A 80 -7.72 2.13 -0.16
N ARG A 81 -7.55 2.00 -1.49
CA ARG A 81 -8.45 2.65 -2.45
C ARG A 81 -9.90 2.18 -2.26
N ILE A 82 -10.11 0.87 -2.09
CA ILE A 82 -11.45 0.27 -1.88
C ILE A 82 -12.06 0.72 -0.55
N LEU A 83 -11.23 0.93 0.48
CA LEU A 83 -11.62 1.38 1.81
C LEU A 83 -11.89 2.89 1.91
N LEU A 84 -11.58 3.67 0.87
CA LEU A 84 -11.84 5.12 0.83
C LEU A 84 -13.25 5.51 1.35
N PRO A 85 -14.35 4.80 1.00
CA PRO A 85 -15.69 5.14 1.49
C PRO A 85 -15.90 4.94 3.00
N ALA A 86 -15.02 4.19 3.67
CA ALA A 86 -15.06 3.94 5.11
C ALA A 86 -14.04 4.76 5.90
N ALA A 87 -13.21 5.58 5.24
CA ALA A 87 -12.20 6.43 5.88
C ALA A 87 -11.31 5.67 6.88
N ILE A 88 -10.82 4.50 6.45
CA ILE A 88 -9.85 3.67 7.17
C ILE A 88 -8.85 3.08 6.17
N THR A 89 -7.69 2.64 6.64
CA THR A 89 -6.69 1.95 5.81
C THR A 89 -6.39 0.54 6.34
N VAL A 90 -5.46 -0.15 5.68
CA VAL A 90 -4.94 -1.45 6.12
C VAL A 90 -3.76 -1.33 7.11
N VAL A 91 -3.58 -0.19 7.77
CA VAL A 91 -2.60 -0.05 8.86
C VAL A 91 -2.73 -1.21 9.84
N GLY A 92 -1.57 -1.72 10.27
CA GLY A 92 -1.48 -2.89 11.11
C GLY A 92 -1.36 -4.20 10.33
N ALA A 93 -1.40 -4.20 9.00
CA ALA A 93 -0.84 -5.28 8.17
C ALA A 93 0.69 -5.22 8.18
N ARG A 94 1.35 -6.38 8.23
CA ARG A 94 2.83 -6.44 8.20
C ARG A 94 3.35 -5.85 6.89
N GLY A 95 4.31 -4.93 6.98
CA GLY A 95 4.88 -4.24 5.83
C GLY A 95 4.02 -3.13 5.23
N TYR A 96 2.92 -2.75 5.89
CA TYR A 96 2.10 -1.61 5.46
C TYR A 96 2.93 -0.33 5.37
N SER A 97 3.61 0.04 6.46
CA SER A 97 4.41 1.26 6.54
C SER A 97 5.53 1.30 5.51
N LEU A 98 6.22 0.18 5.26
CA LEU A 98 7.18 0.07 4.16
C LEU A 98 6.53 0.31 2.79
N SER A 99 5.38 -0.33 2.52
CA SER A 99 4.68 -0.15 1.24
C SER A 99 4.15 1.28 1.06
N SER A 100 3.71 1.92 2.13
CA SER A 100 3.23 3.31 2.14
C SER A 100 4.38 4.31 1.98
N ALA A 101 5.56 4.02 2.54
CA ALA A 101 6.77 4.79 2.29
C ALA A 101 7.19 4.74 0.80
N ILE A 102 7.02 3.57 0.16
CA ILE A 102 7.46 3.34 -1.22
C ILE A 102 6.42 3.82 -2.25
N PHE A 103 5.14 3.52 -2.05
CA PHE A 103 4.07 3.75 -3.05
C PHE A 103 3.10 4.85 -2.65
N GLY A 104 3.08 5.24 -1.38
CA GLY A 104 2.04 6.05 -0.79
C GLY A 104 0.80 5.27 -0.35
N VAL A 105 -0.16 5.96 0.29
CA VAL A 105 -1.37 5.37 0.88
C VAL A 105 -2.24 4.71 -0.18
N TYR A 106 -2.44 5.36 -1.33
CA TYR A 106 -3.26 4.85 -2.43
C TYR A 106 -2.44 4.46 -3.66
N GLY A 107 -1.11 4.40 -3.57
CA GLY A 107 -0.25 3.99 -4.68
C GLY A 107 0.04 5.08 -5.71
N ARG A 108 0.91 4.73 -6.65
CA ARG A 108 1.46 5.65 -7.64
C ARG A 108 0.53 5.85 -8.84
N PRO A 109 0.52 7.06 -9.43
CA PRO A 109 -0.27 7.35 -10.61
C PRO A 109 0.19 6.56 -11.85
N ARG A 110 1.50 6.34 -12.01
CA ARG A 110 2.08 5.68 -13.19
C ARG A 110 3.50 5.17 -12.95
N GLY A 111 3.97 4.32 -13.87
CA GLY A 111 5.38 4.02 -14.05
C GLY A 111 6.09 5.03 -14.96
N PRO A 112 7.39 4.85 -15.24
CA PRO A 112 8.16 5.71 -16.13
C PRO A 112 7.63 5.63 -17.56
N LEU A 113 7.86 6.71 -18.30
CA LEU A 113 7.51 6.83 -19.73
C LEU A 113 6.01 6.64 -20.04
N GLY A 114 5.13 6.81 -19.05
CA GLY A 114 3.68 6.68 -19.23
C GLY A 114 3.16 5.26 -19.17
N THR A 115 4.03 4.30 -18.87
CA THR A 115 3.64 2.92 -18.65
C THR A 115 2.85 2.77 -17.36
N CYS A 116 2.04 1.70 -17.27
CA CYS A 116 1.37 1.34 -16.02
C CYS A 116 0.52 2.48 -15.44
N SER A 117 -0.30 3.16 -16.24
CA SER A 117 -1.22 4.18 -15.72
C SER A 117 -2.21 3.55 -14.73
N ALA A 118 -2.37 4.16 -13.55
CA ALA A 118 -3.17 3.64 -12.46
C ALA A 118 -4.14 4.70 -11.91
N PRO A 119 -5.10 5.16 -12.73
CA PRO A 119 -6.05 6.20 -12.33
C PRO A 119 -6.79 5.81 -11.06
N PHE A 120 -7.06 6.79 -10.20
CA PHE A 120 -7.82 6.59 -8.97
C PHE A 120 -9.18 7.26 -9.09
N ASP A 121 -10.12 6.58 -9.75
CA ASP A 121 -11.53 7.00 -9.76
C ASP A 121 -12.14 6.73 -8.38
N GLN A 122 -12.37 7.80 -7.63
CA GLN A 122 -12.94 7.73 -6.29
C GLN A 122 -14.46 7.51 -6.30
N HIS A 123 -15.10 7.55 -7.46
CA HIS A 123 -16.55 7.40 -7.65
C HIS A 123 -17.36 8.29 -6.69
N ILE A 124 -17.02 9.58 -6.65
CA ILE A 124 -17.70 10.58 -5.80
C ILE A 124 -19.18 10.61 -6.18
N GLY A 125 -20.06 10.51 -5.18
CA GLY A 125 -21.52 10.49 -5.37
C GLY A 125 -22.14 9.09 -5.47
N VAL A 126 -21.34 8.03 -5.62
CA VAL A 126 -21.86 6.65 -5.50
C VAL A 126 -22.04 6.31 -4.02
N SER A 127 -23.24 5.88 -3.63
CA SER A 127 -23.57 5.48 -2.26
C SER A 127 -24.61 4.38 -2.22
N GLY A 128 -24.50 3.47 -1.26
CA GLY A 128 -25.47 2.39 -1.05
C GLY A 128 -24.81 1.07 -0.68
N GLU A 129 -25.63 0.04 -0.57
CA GLU A 129 -25.20 -1.31 -0.20
C GLU A 129 -25.34 -2.29 -1.37
N LEU A 130 -24.41 -3.22 -1.48
CA LEU A 130 -24.58 -4.40 -2.33
C LEU A 130 -25.56 -5.37 -1.66
N PRO A 131 -26.45 -6.06 -2.41
CA PRO A 131 -27.33 -7.09 -1.84
C PRO A 131 -26.57 -8.17 -1.05
N ALA A 132 -25.42 -8.60 -1.56
CA ALA A 132 -24.54 -9.56 -0.90
C ALA A 132 -23.97 -9.05 0.44
N CYS A 133 -23.92 -7.72 0.63
CA CYS A 133 -23.44 -7.11 1.86
C CYS A 133 -24.53 -6.93 2.91
N LEU A 134 -25.80 -7.13 2.55
CA LEU A 134 -26.95 -7.07 3.47
C LEU A 134 -27.28 -8.43 4.10
N GLN A 135 -26.72 -9.52 3.58
CA GLN A 135 -27.08 -10.89 3.95
C GLN A 135 -25.85 -11.63 4.50
N GLY A 136 -25.89 -11.99 5.78
CA GLY A 136 -24.88 -12.80 6.44
C GLY A 136 -24.95 -12.69 7.96
N PRO A 137 -24.36 -13.63 8.71
CA PRO A 137 -24.22 -13.47 10.14
C PRO A 137 -23.42 -12.19 10.41
N ALA A 138 -23.94 -11.33 11.29
CA ALA A 138 -23.10 -10.30 11.88
C ALA A 138 -22.07 -11.03 12.75
N ASP A 139 -20.88 -11.30 12.21
CA ASP A 139 -19.77 -11.72 13.07
C ASP A 139 -19.58 -10.58 14.08
N ASP A 140 -19.74 -10.92 15.36
CA ASP A 140 -19.43 -10.04 16.47
C ASP A 140 -17.96 -9.66 16.34
N TYR A 141 -17.71 -8.41 15.95
CA TYR A 141 -16.39 -7.84 16.00
C TYR A 141 -15.98 -7.75 17.46
N VAL A 142 -15.20 -8.71 17.92
CA VAL A 142 -14.43 -8.56 19.15
C VAL A 142 -13.19 -7.77 18.76
N GLU A 143 -13.05 -6.55 19.29
CA GLU A 143 -11.78 -5.83 19.17
C GLU A 143 -10.66 -6.76 19.59
N PRO A 144 -9.65 -6.99 18.75
CA PRO A 144 -8.46 -7.71 19.18
C PRO A 144 -7.93 -6.99 20.42
N THR A 145 -7.95 -7.66 21.57
CA THR A 145 -7.30 -7.16 22.78
C THR A 145 -5.86 -6.83 22.38
N LEU A 146 -5.39 -5.64 22.76
CA LEU A 146 -4.05 -5.07 22.52
C LEU A 146 -2.90 -5.89 23.16
N GLN A 147 -3.03 -7.21 23.25
CA GLN A 147 -2.24 -8.11 24.10
C GLN A 147 -1.91 -9.45 23.42
N SER A 148 -1.92 -9.54 22.09
CA SER A 148 -1.22 -10.68 21.45
C SER A 148 0.26 -10.33 21.37
N GLU A 149 1.09 -11.10 22.05
CA GLU A 149 2.54 -10.93 22.20
C GLU A 149 3.35 -10.96 20.87
N ASP A 150 2.69 -11.13 19.72
CA ASP A 150 3.21 -10.93 18.34
C ASP A 150 3.05 -9.46 17.87
N ASP A 151 3.30 -8.53 18.78
CA ASP A 151 2.89 -7.13 18.72
C ASP A 151 3.84 -6.30 17.83
N HIS A 152 3.78 -6.51 16.50
CA HIS A 152 4.09 -5.40 15.59
C HIS A 152 3.06 -4.32 15.90
N ALA A 153 3.47 -3.32 16.69
CA ALA A 153 2.62 -2.25 17.16
C ALA A 153 1.73 -1.79 16.00
N ARG A 154 0.43 -2.06 16.08
CA ARG A 154 -0.52 -1.52 15.12
C ARG A 154 -0.40 -0.01 15.27
N GLY A 155 0.32 0.62 14.32
CA GLY A 155 0.34 2.07 14.24
C GLY A 155 -1.10 2.59 14.32
N PRO A 156 -1.32 3.79 14.88
CA PRO A 156 -2.64 4.39 14.85
C PRO A 156 -3.16 4.44 13.42
N ASP A 157 -4.47 4.29 13.23
CA ASP A 157 -5.09 4.41 11.91
C ASP A 157 -4.63 5.70 11.24
N ASP A 158 -4.33 5.67 9.94
CA ASP A 158 -3.90 6.88 9.22
C ASP A 158 -4.95 7.98 9.37
N PHE A 159 -6.24 7.61 9.35
CA PHE A 159 -7.37 8.52 9.55
C PHE A 159 -7.56 9.02 10.99
N ALA A 160 -6.82 8.48 11.97
CA ALA A 160 -6.73 9.07 13.30
C ALA A 160 -5.89 10.36 13.30
N ASP A 161 -5.07 10.59 12.26
CA ASP A 161 -4.41 11.87 11.97
C ASP A 161 -5.14 12.57 10.81
N PRO A 162 -6.17 13.39 11.10
CA PRO A 162 -6.95 14.04 10.05
C PRO A 162 -6.13 15.04 9.23
N ALA A 163 -5.06 15.62 9.80
CA ALA A 163 -4.18 16.53 9.06
C ALA A 163 -3.38 15.77 8.01
N TYR A 164 -2.83 14.61 8.37
CA TYR A 164 -2.16 13.72 7.42
C TYR A 164 -3.09 13.31 6.28
N MET A 165 -4.27 12.77 6.60
CA MET A 165 -5.17 12.28 5.55
C MET A 165 -5.78 13.40 4.71
N ALA A 166 -5.96 14.61 5.25
CA ALA A 166 -6.33 15.78 4.45
C ALA A 166 -5.24 16.12 3.42
N ALA A 167 -3.98 16.22 3.85
CA ALA A 167 -2.86 16.52 2.96
C ALA A 167 -2.61 15.42 1.92
N VAL A 168 -2.73 14.14 2.32
CA VAL A 168 -2.70 13.01 1.38
C VAL A 168 -3.83 13.15 0.36
N ASN A 169 -5.08 13.35 0.80
CA ASN A 169 -6.20 13.46 -0.13
C ASN A 169 -6.06 14.65 -1.10
N GLU A 170 -5.56 15.80 -0.64
CA GLU A 170 -5.24 16.95 -1.48
C GLU A 170 -4.17 16.59 -2.53
N LEU A 171 -3.09 15.94 -2.12
CA LEU A 171 -2.03 15.46 -3.02
C LEU A 171 -2.60 14.55 -4.12
N TYR A 172 -3.54 13.64 -3.76
CA TYR A 172 -4.20 12.76 -4.72
C TYR A 172 -5.29 13.43 -5.58
N GLN A 173 -5.78 14.62 -5.22
CA GLN A 173 -6.76 15.37 -6.01
C GLN A 173 -6.07 16.36 -6.97
N ASP A 174 -5.10 17.13 -6.48
CA ASP A 174 -4.54 18.28 -7.19
C ASP A 174 -3.31 17.93 -8.03
N ARG A 175 -2.49 17.00 -7.54
CA ARG A 175 -1.20 16.66 -8.15
C ARG A 175 -1.20 15.33 -8.87
N PHE A 176 -2.09 14.41 -8.49
CA PHE A 176 -2.17 13.08 -9.10
C PHE A 176 -2.36 13.14 -10.61
N VAL A 177 -3.24 14.03 -11.10
CA VAL A 177 -3.47 14.21 -12.53
C VAL A 177 -2.22 14.71 -13.24
N ARG A 178 -1.48 15.66 -12.65
CA ARG A 178 -0.23 16.16 -13.25
C ARG A 178 0.85 15.08 -13.28
N ALA A 179 0.95 14.33 -12.19
CA ALA A 179 1.85 13.19 -12.08
C ALA A 179 1.46 12.00 -12.98
N LEU A 180 0.27 11.99 -13.57
CA LEU A 180 -0.07 11.05 -14.66
C LEU A 180 0.58 11.43 -15.98
N ASP A 181 1.00 12.68 -16.16
CA ASP A 181 1.50 13.19 -17.45
C ASP A 181 3.04 13.26 -17.48
N ASP A 182 3.68 13.68 -16.39
CA ASP A 182 5.13 13.95 -16.33
C ASP A 182 5.88 13.18 -15.23
N ASN A 183 7.12 12.77 -15.52
CA ASN A 183 8.00 12.05 -14.59
C ASN A 183 8.54 12.97 -13.49
N VAL A 184 8.76 14.28 -13.75
CA VAL A 184 9.20 15.22 -12.71
C VAL A 184 8.10 15.39 -11.67
N ASP A 185 6.86 15.56 -12.11
CA ASP A 185 5.69 15.60 -11.23
C ASP A 185 5.47 14.27 -10.50
N ALA A 186 5.72 13.12 -11.15
CA ALA A 186 5.64 11.81 -10.51
C ALA A 186 6.70 11.62 -9.41
N TYR A 187 7.94 12.07 -9.63
CA TYR A 187 8.99 12.08 -8.62
C TYR A 187 8.61 13.00 -7.44
N GLY A 188 8.19 14.24 -7.73
CA GLY A 188 7.78 15.22 -6.72
C GLY A 188 6.62 14.71 -5.87
N PHE A 189 5.60 14.14 -6.51
CA PHE A 189 4.45 13.50 -5.85
C PHE A 189 4.89 12.42 -4.85
N GLN A 190 5.89 11.60 -5.19
CA GLN A 190 6.37 10.53 -4.32
C GLN A 190 7.19 11.05 -3.14
N MET A 191 8.05 12.05 -3.36
CA MET A 191 8.84 12.65 -2.28
C MET A 191 7.96 13.44 -1.31
N GLU A 192 6.96 14.16 -1.81
CA GLU A 192 5.98 14.87 -0.98
C GLU A 192 5.14 13.89 -0.16
N HIS A 193 4.69 12.79 -0.77
CA HIS A 193 3.98 11.75 -0.03
C HIS A 193 4.84 11.15 1.08
N PHE A 194 6.12 10.89 0.81
CA PHE A 194 7.02 10.34 1.83
C PHE A 194 7.29 11.34 2.96
N ALA A 195 7.42 12.64 2.66
CA ALA A 195 7.52 13.67 3.68
C ALA A 195 6.28 13.68 4.61
N LEU A 196 5.08 13.64 4.03
CA LEU A 196 3.83 13.54 4.81
C LEU A 196 3.78 12.28 5.67
N PHE A 197 4.28 11.15 5.16
CA PHE A 197 4.37 9.90 5.92
C PHE A 197 5.31 10.02 7.13
N VAL A 198 6.51 10.60 6.96
CA VAL A 198 7.45 10.83 8.06
C VAL A 198 6.82 11.74 9.12
N GLU A 199 6.20 12.85 8.71
CA GLU A 199 5.54 13.77 9.63
C GLU A 199 4.38 13.12 10.39
N HIS A 200 3.59 12.28 9.72
CA HIS A 200 2.55 11.49 10.36
C HIS A 200 3.12 10.57 11.44
N LYS A 201 4.22 9.87 11.14
CA LYS A 201 4.88 8.98 12.10
C LYS A 201 5.42 9.75 13.31
N GLU A 202 6.02 10.93 13.13
CA GLU A 202 6.46 11.78 14.25
C GLU A 202 5.30 12.33 15.10
N ARG A 203 4.13 12.58 14.49
CA ARG A 203 2.95 13.05 15.24
C ARG A 203 2.25 11.95 16.03
N THR A 204 2.32 10.72 15.56
CA THR A 204 1.44 9.64 16.02
C THR A 204 2.17 8.49 16.71
N THR A 205 3.49 8.53 16.72
CA THR A 205 4.35 7.57 17.41
C THR A 205 5.42 8.31 18.23
N PRO A 206 6.21 7.60 19.06
CA PRO A 206 7.37 8.19 19.74
C PRO A 206 8.55 8.61 18.83
N LEU A 207 8.43 8.47 17.50
CA LEU A 207 9.46 8.85 16.53
C LEU A 207 9.85 10.33 16.71
N ALA A 208 11.15 10.59 16.92
CA ALA A 208 11.66 11.95 17.12
C ALA A 208 12.96 12.18 16.33
N LEU A 209 12.82 12.53 15.06
CA LEU A 209 13.97 12.68 14.17
C LEU A 209 14.73 13.99 14.42
N THR A 210 16.05 13.88 14.57
CA THR A 210 16.92 15.04 14.40
C THR A 210 16.87 15.53 12.94
N ALA A 211 17.22 16.80 12.70
CA ALA A 211 17.32 17.33 11.34
C ALA A 211 18.23 16.48 10.44
N SER A 212 19.38 16.04 10.96
CA SER A 212 20.30 15.18 10.21
C SER A 212 19.73 13.79 9.93
N ALA A 213 19.03 13.18 10.89
CA ALA A 213 18.38 11.88 10.67
C ALA A 213 17.28 11.98 9.61
N ARG A 214 16.44 13.03 9.69
CA ARG A 214 15.42 13.33 8.68
C ARG A 214 16.05 13.50 7.30
N ASP A 215 17.09 14.31 7.16
CA ASP A 215 17.75 14.55 5.88
C ASP A 215 18.29 13.24 5.27
N ARG A 216 18.88 12.37 6.10
CA ARG A 216 19.39 11.06 5.63
C ARG A 216 18.27 10.11 5.19
N VAL A 217 17.16 10.05 5.92
CA VAL A 217 16.01 9.22 5.53
C VAL A 217 15.35 9.75 4.25
N MET A 218 15.23 11.06 4.11
CA MET A 218 14.73 11.68 2.87
C MET A 218 15.69 11.44 1.69
N ALA A 219 17.00 11.43 1.93
CA ALA A 219 18.00 11.08 0.92
C ALA A 219 17.90 9.60 0.51
N ALA A 220 17.78 8.67 1.46
CA ALA A 220 17.56 7.25 1.19
C ALA A 220 16.32 7.02 0.31
N ARG A 221 15.21 7.71 0.61
CA ARG A 221 14.00 7.65 -0.22
C ARG A 221 14.20 8.24 -1.61
N SER A 222 14.94 9.34 -1.72
CA SER A 222 15.28 9.99 -2.99
C SER A 222 16.10 9.08 -3.89
N ASP A 223 17.10 8.40 -3.32
CA ASP A 223 17.94 7.45 -4.06
C ASP A 223 17.14 6.21 -4.47
N PHE A 224 16.27 5.71 -3.59
CA PHE A 224 15.30 4.67 -3.97
C PHE A 224 14.46 5.08 -5.18
N GLU A 225 13.98 6.33 -5.26
CA GLU A 225 13.15 6.79 -6.37
C GLU A 225 13.91 6.80 -7.71
N LYS A 226 15.16 7.29 -7.68
CA LYS A 226 16.00 7.36 -8.89
C LYS A 226 16.28 5.97 -9.42
N ASP A 227 16.70 5.06 -8.55
CA ASP A 227 17.01 3.68 -8.93
C ASP A 227 15.76 2.91 -9.36
N ARG A 228 14.60 3.20 -8.74
CA ARG A 228 13.30 2.66 -9.17
C ARG A 228 12.99 3.01 -10.62
N ILE A 229 13.21 4.26 -11.02
CA ILE A 229 12.97 4.71 -12.40
C ILE A 229 13.82 3.90 -13.38
N GLU A 230 15.08 3.61 -13.05
CA GLU A 230 15.98 2.83 -13.90
C GLU A 230 15.49 1.37 -14.07
N ILE A 231 15.12 0.70 -12.98
CA ILE A 231 14.66 -0.70 -13.05
C ILE A 231 13.31 -0.81 -13.78
N GLU A 232 12.42 0.17 -13.62
CA GLU A 232 11.12 0.21 -14.30
C GLU A 232 11.26 0.53 -15.80
N GLN A 233 12.22 1.38 -16.20
CA GLN A 233 12.59 1.57 -17.60
C GLN A 233 13.16 0.29 -18.22
N GLY A 234 13.94 -0.46 -17.43
CA GLY A 234 14.42 -1.80 -17.77
C GLY A 234 13.26 -2.75 -18.08
N LEU A 235 12.26 -2.82 -17.18
CA LEU A 235 11.04 -3.62 -17.40
C LEU A 235 10.32 -3.22 -18.69
N ALA A 236 10.12 -1.92 -18.92
CA ALA A 236 9.44 -1.43 -20.12
C ALA A 236 10.17 -1.82 -21.42
N SER A 237 11.50 -1.88 -21.37
CA SER A 237 12.36 -2.15 -22.53
C SER A 237 12.54 -3.65 -22.79
N SER A 238 12.90 -4.44 -21.77
CA SER A 238 13.22 -5.86 -21.90
C SER A 238 12.00 -6.77 -21.76
N ARG A 239 10.94 -6.29 -21.09
CA ARG A 239 9.79 -7.08 -20.61
C ARG A 239 10.17 -8.25 -19.70
N ASP A 240 11.37 -8.22 -19.13
CA ASP A 240 11.85 -9.22 -18.19
C ASP A 240 11.33 -8.91 -16.78
N ALA A 241 10.17 -9.49 -16.47
CA ALA A 241 9.53 -9.31 -15.18
C ALA A 241 10.30 -9.94 -14.02
N LEU A 242 11.04 -11.03 -14.24
CA LEU A 242 11.78 -11.69 -13.16
C LEU A 242 13.00 -10.85 -12.78
N ALA A 243 13.72 -10.32 -13.77
CA ALA A 243 14.81 -9.38 -13.51
C ALA A 243 14.31 -8.12 -12.79
N PHE A 244 13.17 -7.58 -13.21
CA PHE A 244 12.54 -6.45 -12.54
C PHE A 244 12.19 -6.75 -11.07
N VAL A 245 11.51 -7.87 -10.80
CA VAL A 245 11.13 -8.24 -9.42
C VAL A 245 12.36 -8.42 -8.54
N GLY A 246 13.39 -9.13 -9.02
CA GLY A 246 14.63 -9.30 -8.26
C GLY A 246 15.34 -7.97 -7.98
N ALA A 247 15.36 -7.06 -8.95
CA ALA A 247 15.92 -5.72 -8.77
C ALA A 247 15.09 -4.86 -7.80
N PHE A 248 13.76 -4.94 -7.87
CA PHE A 248 12.85 -4.24 -6.97
C PHE A 248 12.96 -4.74 -5.52
N ASP A 249 13.09 -6.05 -5.32
CA ASP A 249 13.29 -6.62 -3.99
C ASP A 249 14.64 -6.18 -3.40
N ALA A 250 15.72 -6.21 -4.19
CA ALA A 250 17.02 -5.70 -3.77
C ALA A 250 16.98 -4.20 -3.44
N LEU A 251 16.23 -3.41 -4.21
CA LEU A 251 16.03 -1.99 -3.97
C LEU A 251 15.24 -1.73 -2.68
N THR A 252 14.20 -2.54 -2.42
CA THR A 252 13.38 -2.47 -1.20
C THR A 252 14.19 -2.83 0.05
N LEU A 253 15.07 -3.82 -0.04
CA LEU A 253 15.97 -4.21 1.04
C LEU A 253 17.02 -3.13 1.31
N ARG A 254 17.63 -2.57 0.25
CA ARG A 254 18.58 -1.46 0.40
C ARG A 254 17.94 -0.25 1.07
N PHE A 255 16.71 0.13 0.71
CA PHE A 255 16.02 1.22 1.40
C PHE A 255 15.82 0.96 2.90
N GLN A 256 15.53 -0.29 3.28
CA GLN A 256 15.46 -0.67 4.70
C GLN A 256 16.83 -0.56 5.39
N ASP A 257 17.91 -0.96 4.73
CA ASP A 257 19.27 -0.82 5.26
C ASP A 257 19.66 0.66 5.40
N ASP A 258 19.44 1.48 4.37
CA ASP A 258 19.75 2.91 4.39
C ASP A 258 18.92 3.65 5.46
N ALA A 259 17.65 3.27 5.64
CA ALA A 259 16.81 3.80 6.70
C ALA A 259 17.28 3.35 8.09
N ALA A 260 17.70 2.09 8.26
CA ALA A 260 18.25 1.59 9.52
C ALA A 260 19.60 2.25 9.86
N ASP A 261 20.44 2.54 8.87
CA ASP A 261 21.71 3.27 9.07
C ASP A 261 21.47 4.75 9.38
N ALA A 262 20.43 5.34 8.80
CA ALA A 262 20.05 6.72 9.06
C ALA A 262 19.42 6.93 10.44
N LEU A 263 18.84 5.88 11.04
CA LEU A 263 18.01 5.92 12.24
C LEU A 263 18.61 5.08 13.38
N GLY A 264 18.15 5.31 14.61
CA GLY A 264 18.32 4.31 15.66
C GLY A 264 17.31 3.17 15.50
N GLU A 265 17.53 2.06 16.19
CA GLU A 265 16.63 0.89 16.20
C GLU A 265 15.17 1.27 16.53
N ASP A 266 14.96 2.09 17.57
CA ASP A 266 13.61 2.54 17.96
C ASP A 266 12.97 3.44 16.90
N ASP A 267 13.72 4.41 16.36
CA ASP A 267 13.19 5.32 15.33
C ASP A 267 12.88 4.57 14.03
N TYR A 268 13.71 3.59 13.65
CA TYR A 268 13.43 2.70 12.52
C TYR A 268 12.13 1.93 12.73
N ARG A 269 11.97 1.35 13.93
CA ARG A 269 10.77 0.60 14.30
C ARG A 269 9.52 1.47 14.28
N HIS A 270 9.61 2.71 14.77
CA HIS A 270 8.49 3.64 14.72
C HIS A 270 8.18 4.16 13.31
N LEU A 271 9.20 4.33 12.47
CA LEU A 271 9.00 4.76 11.08
C LEU A 271 8.38 3.64 10.23
N LEU A 272 8.90 2.41 10.28
CA LEU A 272 8.53 1.34 9.36
C LEU A 272 7.64 0.24 9.97
N ASP A 273 7.37 0.28 11.28
CA ASP A 273 6.67 -0.78 12.03
C ASP A 273 7.32 -2.17 11.86
N LEU A 274 8.65 -2.19 11.73
CA LEU A 274 9.47 -3.38 11.53
C LEU A 274 10.67 -3.35 12.47
N TRP A 275 11.15 -4.52 12.88
CA TRP A 275 12.42 -4.60 13.59
C TRP A 275 13.60 -4.43 12.61
N PRO A 276 14.73 -3.83 13.02
CA PRO A 276 15.90 -3.68 12.14
C PRO A 276 16.54 -4.98 11.64
N GLU A 277 16.19 -6.13 12.19
CA GLU A 277 16.57 -7.46 11.68
C GLU A 277 15.50 -8.08 10.76
N GLU A 278 14.29 -7.55 10.82
CA GLU A 278 13.16 -8.00 10.01
C GLU A 278 13.23 -7.37 8.62
N ARG A 279 13.94 -8.04 7.72
CA ARG A 279 14.01 -7.66 6.31
C ARG A 279 12.85 -8.23 5.54
N ILE A 280 12.00 -7.36 4.98
CA ILE A 280 10.83 -7.77 4.21
C ILE A 280 10.91 -7.31 2.76
N VAL A 281 10.33 -8.11 1.87
CA VAL A 281 10.08 -7.72 0.48
C VAL A 281 8.58 -7.49 0.28
N LEU A 282 8.24 -6.71 -0.75
CA LEU A 282 6.84 -6.44 -1.09
C LEU A 282 6.32 -7.36 -2.21
N SER A 283 7.21 -8.11 -2.87
CA SER A 283 6.85 -9.06 -3.90
C SER A 283 6.25 -10.34 -3.30
N ASP A 284 5.21 -10.85 -3.96
CA ASP A 284 4.69 -12.20 -3.75
C ASP A 284 4.91 -13.02 -5.04
N PRO A 285 5.60 -14.18 -4.97
CA PRO A 285 5.88 -15.01 -6.14
C PRO A 285 4.66 -15.52 -6.89
N ASP A 286 3.57 -15.87 -6.19
CA ASP A 286 2.32 -16.34 -6.81
C ASP A 286 1.65 -15.18 -7.56
N ILE A 287 1.64 -13.98 -6.96
CA ILE A 287 1.14 -12.77 -7.63
C ILE A 287 2.03 -12.43 -8.83
N VAL A 288 3.35 -12.43 -8.68
CA VAL A 288 4.29 -12.18 -9.78
C VAL A 288 4.03 -13.13 -10.94
N ALA A 289 3.90 -14.44 -10.66
CA ALA A 289 3.60 -15.43 -11.69
C ALA A 289 2.25 -15.16 -12.39
N SER A 290 1.23 -14.72 -11.64
CA SER A 290 -0.08 -14.39 -12.21
C SER A 290 -0.12 -13.04 -12.97
N ALA A 291 0.66 -12.05 -12.52
CA ALA A 291 0.69 -10.70 -13.05
C ALA A 291 1.55 -10.60 -14.31
N TYR A 292 2.63 -11.37 -14.37
CA TYR A 292 3.64 -11.32 -15.43
C TYR A 292 3.77 -12.60 -16.26
N GLY A 293 3.10 -13.68 -15.85
CA GLY A 293 3.17 -14.99 -16.49
C GLY A 293 4.36 -15.84 -16.00
N SER A 294 4.22 -17.16 -16.09
CA SER A 294 5.25 -18.13 -15.68
C SER A 294 6.48 -18.19 -16.61
N ASN A 295 6.39 -17.56 -17.78
CA ASN A 295 7.46 -17.47 -18.80
C ASN A 295 7.65 -16.01 -19.25
N SER A 296 8.34 -15.22 -18.41
CA SER A 296 9.21 -14.07 -18.74
C SER A 296 8.85 -13.15 -19.93
N ARG A 297 7.58 -12.82 -20.16
CA ARG A 297 7.17 -11.67 -20.99
C ARG A 297 6.03 -10.97 -20.27
N GLY A 298 6.34 -9.85 -19.61
CA GLY A 298 5.36 -9.06 -18.87
C GLY A 298 4.15 -8.64 -19.70
N PRO A 299 3.06 -8.15 -19.06
CA PRO A 299 1.84 -7.78 -19.74
C PRO A 299 2.12 -6.72 -20.81
N ALA A 300 1.46 -6.84 -21.96
CA ALA A 300 1.53 -5.81 -22.99
C ALA A 300 1.03 -4.49 -22.40
N VAL A 301 1.89 -3.47 -22.43
CA VAL A 301 1.49 -2.09 -22.16
C VAL A 301 0.48 -1.71 -23.24
N SER A 302 -0.79 -1.58 -22.86
CA SER A 302 -1.88 -1.10 -23.72
C SER A 302 -2.40 0.22 -23.18
#